data_AF-A0A735RMV8-F1
#
_entry.id   AF-A0A735RMV8-F1
#
_cell.length_a   1.000
_cell.length_b   1.000
_cell.length_c   1.000
_cell.angle_alpha   90.00
_cell.angle_beta   90.00
_cell.angle_gamma   90.00
#
_symmetry.space_group_name_H-M   'P 1'
#
loop_
_entity.id
_entity.type
_entity.pdbx_description
1 polymer ?
#
loop_
_entity_poly.entity_id
_entity_poly.type
_entity_poly.pdbx_seq_one_letter_code
_entity_poly.pdbx_strand_id
1 'polypeptide(L)' 'ASLICDGRSIPLLSRLVPSAKQNNSLIQKEFLDELHRCVNPKAKVILITDAGFQSAWFRHIKSLGWDFIGRIRGTV' A
#
# COMPACT_ATOMS: atom_id res chain seq x y z
N ALA A 1 -4.95 -5.19 1.32
CA ALA A 1 -5.30 -3.80 1.68
C ALA A 1 -6.77 -3.74 2.05
N SER A 2 -7.09 -2.96 3.07
CA SER A 2 -8.46 -2.77 3.55
C SER A 2 -8.73 -1.29 3.83
N LEU A 3 -10.01 -0.93 3.79
CA LEU A 3 -10.52 0.37 4.18
C LEU A 3 -10.98 0.31 5.64
N ILE A 4 -10.63 1.33 6.42
CA ILE A 4 -11.20 1.51 7.76
C ILE A 4 -12.56 2.20 7.61
N CYS A 5 -13.60 1.58 8.14
CA CYS A 5 -14.98 2.07 8.11
C CYS A 5 -15.64 1.73 9.45
N ASP A 6 -16.07 2.74 10.21
CA ASP A 6 -16.74 2.60 11.52
C ASP A 6 -16.02 1.64 12.49
N GLY A 7 -14.69 1.79 12.59
CA GLY A 7 -13.84 0.95 13.45
C GLY A 7 -13.62 -0.48 12.95
N ARG A 8 -14.15 -0.82 11.77
CA ARG A 8 -13.99 -2.13 11.11
C ARG A 8 -13.10 -2.02 9.89
N SER A 9 -12.45 -3.13 9.55
CA SER A 9 -11.61 -3.26 8.36
C SER A 9 -12.41 -3.96 7.26
N ILE A 10 -12.67 -3.28 6.15
CA ILE A 10 -13.32 -3.83 4.96
C ILE A 10 -12.23 -4.18 3.94
N PRO A 11 -12.01 -5.47 3.61
CA PRO A 11 -11.03 -5.86 2.60
C PRO A 11 -11.38 -5.27 1.23
N LEU A 12 -10.41 -4.60 0.59
CA LEU A 12 -10.56 -4.08 -0.77
C LEU A 12 -9.84 -4.96 -1.79
N LEU A 13 -8.63 -5.40 -1.47
CA LEU A 13 -7.79 -6.19 -2.37
C LEU A 13 -6.83 -7.08 -1.58
N SER A 14 -6.73 -8.35 -1.97
CA SER A 14 -5.75 -9.29 -1.43
C SER A 14 -4.96 -9.92 -2.57
N ARG A 15 -3.66 -10.16 -2.35
CA ARG A 15 -2.77 -10.76 -3.35
C ARG A 15 -1.88 -11.79 -2.67
N LEU A 16 -1.85 -13.00 -3.24
CA LEU A 16 -0.93 -14.05 -2.84
C LEU A 16 0.37 -13.90 -3.63
N VAL A 17 1.50 -13.91 -2.93
CA VAL A 17 2.83 -13.78 -3.53
C VAL A 17 3.72 -14.89 -2.96
N PRO A 18 4.41 -15.68 -3.81
CA PRO A 18 5.36 -16.67 -3.33
C PRO A 18 6.42 -16.02 -2.44
N SER A 19 6.85 -16.71 -1.38
CA SER A 19 7.85 -16.20 -0.42
C SER A 19 9.16 -15.79 -1.10
N ALA A 20 9.59 -16.52 -2.14
CA ALA A 20 10.77 -16.19 -2.95
C ALA A 20 10.69 -14.82 -3.66
N LYS A 21 9.48 -14.26 -3.81
CA LYS A 21 9.23 -12.93 -4.38
C LYS A 21 8.79 -11.90 -3.33
N GLN A 22 8.98 -12.20 -2.04
CA GLN A 22 8.77 -11.21 -0.98
C GLN A 22 9.62 -9.97 -1.24
N ASN A 23 9.05 -8.79 -1.00
CA ASN A 23 9.69 -7.49 -1.25
C ASN A 23 10.05 -7.20 -2.71
N ASN A 24 9.50 -7.95 -3.67
CA ASN A 24 9.66 -7.63 -5.08
C ASN A 24 8.94 -6.32 -5.44
N SER A 25 9.70 -5.32 -5.88
CA SER A 25 9.21 -3.97 -6.14
C SER A 25 8.22 -3.90 -7.31
N LEU A 26 8.35 -4.75 -8.32
CA LEU A 26 7.41 -4.80 -9.45
C LEU A 26 6.04 -5.29 -9.00
N ILE A 27 5.99 -6.40 -8.24
CA ILE A 27 4.74 -6.95 -7.72
C ILE A 27 4.04 -5.96 -6.78
N GLN A 28 4.83 -5.27 -5.96
CA GLN A 28 4.35 -4.22 -5.07
C GLN A 28 3.75 -3.03 -5.84
N LYS A 29 4.41 -2.59 -6.92
CA LYS A 29 3.92 -1.55 -7.81
C LYS A 29 2.59 -1.94 -8.45
N GLU A 30 2.53 -3.12 -9.04
CA GLU A 30 1.32 -3.65 -9.67
C GLU A 30 0.15 -3.77 -8.69
N PHE A 31 0.43 -4.14 -7.43
CA PHE A 31 -0.58 -4.18 -6.38
C PHE A 31 -1.16 -2.79 -6.08
N LEU A 32 -0.31 -1.76 -6.01
CA LEU A 32 -0.75 -0.38 -5.79
C LEU A 32 -1.53 0.17 -6.99
N ASP A 33 -1.11 -0.15 -8.22
CA ASP A 33 -1.81 0.26 -9.44
C ASP A 33 -3.19 -0.39 -9.56
N GLU A 34 -3.33 -1.64 -9.10
CA GLU A 34 -4.61 -2.32 -9.00
C GLU A 34 -5.49 -1.71 -7.90
N LEU A 35 -4.94 -1.49 -6.71
CA LEU A 35 -5.66 -0.86 -5.61
C LEU A 35 -6.15 0.55 -5.99
N HIS A 36 -5.34 1.32 -6.73
CA HIS A 36 -5.70 2.65 -7.22
C HIS A 36 -6.91 2.61 -8.17
N ARG A 37 -7.02 1.56 -8.99
CA ARG A 37 -8.18 1.35 -9.87
C ARG A 37 -9.44 0.94 -9.11
N CYS A 38 -9.31 0.33 -7.94
CA CYS A 38 -10.44 -0.13 -7.12
C CYS A 38 -11.09 1.00 -6.29
N VAL A 39 -10.41 2.13 -6.09
CA VAL A 39 -10.93 3.24 -5.28
C VAL A 39 -11.46 4.36 -6.15
N ASN A 40 -12.33 5.20 -5.57
CA ASN A 40 -12.85 6.38 -6.25
C ASN A 40 -11.68 7.31 -6.64
N PRO A 41 -11.52 7.69 -7.92
CA PRO A 41 -10.39 8.52 -8.38
C PRO A 41 -10.37 9.94 -7.78
N LYS A 42 -11.48 10.40 -7.20
CA LYS A 42 -11.57 11.69 -6.51
C LYS A 42 -11.24 11.61 -5.02
N ALA A 43 -11.09 10.40 -4.47
CA ALA A 43 -10.80 10.22 -3.05
C ALA A 43 -9.34 10.58 -2.74
N LYS A 44 -9.14 11.28 -1.61
CA LYS A 44 -7.80 11.45 -1.03
C LYS A 44 -7.48 10.22 -0.21
N VAL A 45 -6.51 9.43 -0.64
CA VAL A 45 -6.12 8.18 0.02
C VAL A 45 -4.85 8.39 0.85
N ILE A 46 -4.90 7.91 2.10
CA ILE A 46 -3.74 7.79 2.99
C ILE A 46 -3.50 6.30 3.24
N LEU A 47 -2.34 5.80 2.80
CA LEU A 47 -1.95 4.40 2.98
C LEU A 47 -1.21 4.23 4.30
N ILE A 48 -1.73 3.38 5.19
CA ILE A 48 -1.05 2.98 6.42
C ILE A 48 -0.33 1.66 6.14
N THR A 49 0.99 1.62 6.35
CA THR A 49 1.81 0.45 6.00
C THR A 49 2.86 0.10 7.05
N ASP A 50 3.25 -1.17 7.08
CA ASP A 50 4.22 -1.70 8.02
C ASP A 50 5.69 -1.44 7.61
N ALA A 51 6.63 -1.65 8.53
CA ALA A 51 8.07 -1.43 8.37
C ALA A 51 8.80 -2.42 7.43
N GLY A 52 8.06 -3.13 6.58
CA GLY A 52 8.60 -4.05 5.57
C GLY A 52 8.73 -3.44 4.17
N PHE A 53 8.17 -2.25 3.94
CA PHE A 53 8.21 -1.58 2.64
C PHE A 53 9.34 -0.56 2.56
N GLN A 54 9.92 -0.42 1.36
CA GLN A 54 11.11 0.39 1.11
C GLN A 54 10.82 1.62 0.25
N SER A 55 11.82 2.46 -0.01
CA SER A 55 11.66 3.74 -0.71
C SER A 55 10.90 3.67 -2.04
N ALA A 56 11.03 2.59 -2.81
CA ALA A 56 10.31 2.42 -4.07
C ALA A 56 8.78 2.35 -3.88
N TRP A 57 8.31 1.71 -2.80
CA TRP A 57 6.89 1.66 -2.42
C TRP A 57 6.34 3.05 -2.15
N PHE A 58 7.02 3.81 -1.29
CA PHE A 58 6.59 5.15 -0.90
C PHE A 58 6.63 6.14 -2.07
N ARG A 59 7.65 6.07 -2.93
CA ARG A 59 7.73 6.86 -4.16
C ARG A 59 6.55 6.56 -5.09
N HIS A 60 6.19 5.29 -5.22
CA HIS A 60 5.05 4.91 -6.06
C HIS A 60 3.72 5.42 -5.52
N ILE A 61 3.50 5.33 -4.19
CA ILE A 61 2.31 5.92 -3.55
C ILE A 61 2.21 7.43 -3.87
N LYS A 62 3.30 8.19 -3.72
CA LYS A 62 3.30 9.62 -4.06
C LYS A 62 3.00 9.88 -5.54
N SER A 63 3.47 9.02 -6.45
CA SER A 63 3.19 9.14 -7.88
C SER A 63 1.72 8.92 -8.25
N LEU A 64 0.98 8.19 -7.40
CA LEU A 64 -0.48 8.00 -7.52
C LEU A 64 -1.27 9.17 -6.91
N GLY A 65 -0.59 10.24 -6.45
CA GLY A 65 -1.24 11.37 -5.79
C GLY A 65 -1.74 11.06 -4.37
N TRP A 66 -1.26 9.97 -3.77
CA TRP A 66 -1.64 9.53 -2.43
C TRP A 66 -0.61 9.94 -1.38
N ASP A 67 -1.03 9.91 -0.11
CA ASP A 67 -0.17 10.10 1.05
C ASP A 67 0.00 8.78 1.81
N PHE A 68 0.93 8.74 2.76
CA PHE A 68 1.18 7.53 3.54
C PHE A 68 1.60 7.82 4.99
N ILE A 69 1.32 6.83 5.84
CA ILE A 69 1.87 6.68 7.18
C ILE A 69 2.59 5.34 7.20
N GLY A 70 3.91 5.35 7.39
CA GLY A 70 4.72 4.14 7.46
C GLY A 70 5.25 3.91 8.87
N ARG A 71 5.21 2.66 9.35
CA ARG A 71 6.00 2.28 10.52
C ARG A 71 7.47 2.20 10.13
N ILE A 72 8.36 2.76 10.96
CA ILE A 72 9.81 2.64 10.81
C ILE A 72 10.31 1.54 11.76
N ARG A 73 11.27 0.73 11.32
CA ARG A 73 11.98 -0.25 12.17
C ARG A 73 13.41 0.25 12.41
N GLY A 74 13.85 0.17 13.66
CA GLY A 74 15.18 0.62 14.10
C GLY A 74 15.10 1.88 14.97
N THR A 75 16.22 2.23 15.58
CA THR A 75 16.38 3.50 16.30
C THR A 75 16.61 4.61 15.28
N VAL A 76 15.80 5.66 15.34
CA VAL A 76 15.94 6.87 14.51
C VAL A 76 16.67 7.92 15.31
#